data_AF-A0A4Z0Y0R5-F1
#
_entry.id   AF-A0A4Z0Y0R5-F1
#
_cell.length_a   1.000
_cell.length_b   1.000
_cell.length_c   1.000
_cell.angle_alpha   90.00
_cell.angle_beta   90.00
_cell.angle_gamma   90.00
#
_symmetry.space_group_name_H-M   'P 1'
#
loop_
_entity.id
_entity.type
_entity.pdbx_description
1 polymer ?
#
loop_
_entity_poly.entity_id
_entity_poly.type
_entity_poly.pdbx_seq_one_letter_code
_entity_poly.pdbx_strand_id
1 'polypeptide(L)'
;MLILALSFFVSVPLAASANQDPNFNDKKDSAVHDSSMNDENEDQNSIALLKEGKYCTTQPIQVIEAHKKADANYNLLSGFGDILYQKSIVINGVENSLLFAFENPNESLKLAKTKCDTILKILAKKYSLDELNNDNWKEYRTAIDYYMSDPDSNKMYDEQGSLLKQFQSLEAFLDTYENSILNNEVIDFVSLANTKLRNHTISKIVLDDMIGHLPDTDSLVKKKQNSLTSTRTNEPGKISPNQISGLTNITAANEYALQYAESPNSEYIYYNRGDCTNFVSQICKEGGVPQDGYWHSNYFYTGAIPTKAWTVASEFAKYWKPRWYTGLTKEHFLDFSKQLYTKGGSVIGMDTSGNKVYHHLAYVTQRANNQKTRYGRTFYDFFITQHSDDYACWASDNSGRAKGWLSQPDGTIYAIFS
;
A
#
# COMPACT_ATOMS: atom_id res chain seq x y z
N MET A 1 63.26 45.90 -7.01
CA MET A 1 62.07 46.28 -6.23
C MET A 1 61.24 44.99 -6.08
N LEU A 2 61.21 44.27 -4.95
CA LEU A 2 61.29 44.70 -3.54
C LEU A 2 60.21 45.77 -3.25
N ILE A 3 59.30 45.62 -2.29
CA ILE A 3 59.34 45.03 -0.93
C ILE A 3 58.05 44.18 -0.74
N LEU A 4 58.09 42.91 -0.26
CA LEU A 4 57.91 42.45 1.14
C LEU A 4 56.65 43.06 1.84
N ALA A 5 55.85 42.40 2.70
CA ALA A 5 56.05 41.38 3.73
C ALA A 5 54.64 40.87 4.19
N LEU A 6 54.39 39.88 5.06
CA LEU A 6 55.18 38.78 5.64
C LEU A 6 54.20 37.63 5.99
N SER A 7 54.70 36.40 6.05
CA SER A 7 54.01 35.23 6.59
C SER A 7 53.98 35.19 8.12
N PHE A 8 53.02 34.47 8.72
CA PHE A 8 53.29 33.70 9.94
C PHE A 8 52.68 32.29 9.87
N PHE A 9 53.56 31.29 9.98
CA PHE A 9 53.22 29.92 10.34
C PHE A 9 53.02 29.83 11.86
N VAL A 10 52.11 28.95 12.30
CA VAL A 10 52.38 28.08 13.46
C VAL A 10 51.90 26.66 13.12
N SER A 11 52.76 25.68 13.38
CA SER A 11 52.44 24.24 13.41
C SER A 11 52.95 23.69 14.76
N VAL A 12 52.94 22.36 14.95
CA VAL A 12 53.65 21.61 16.03
C VAL A 12 52.90 21.60 17.39
N PRO A 13 52.86 20.47 18.17
CA PRO A 13 52.90 19.04 17.80
C PRO A 13 51.90 18.14 18.60
N LEU A 14 52.05 16.81 18.42
CA LEU A 14 51.63 15.75 19.35
C LEU A 14 52.02 16.00 20.83
N ALA A 15 51.20 15.49 21.74
CA ALA A 15 51.67 14.91 22.99
C ALA A 15 50.96 13.56 23.23
N ALA A 16 51.73 12.47 23.22
CA ALA A 16 51.25 11.18 23.71
C ALA A 16 51.39 11.12 25.24
N SER A 17 50.48 10.41 25.90
CA SER A 17 50.70 9.89 27.25
C SER A 17 50.04 8.53 27.33
N ALA A 18 50.86 7.49 27.48
CA ALA A 18 50.42 6.12 27.67
C ALA A 18 50.53 5.75 29.16
N ASN A 19 49.55 4.99 29.63
CA ASN A 19 49.65 3.97 30.66
C ASN A 19 48.49 3.00 30.34
N GLN A 20 48.69 1.73 29.95
CA GLN A 20 49.37 0.64 30.67
C GLN A 20 48.82 0.45 32.09
N ASP A 21 48.36 -0.73 32.52
CA ASP A 21 48.15 -2.00 31.80
C ASP A 21 47.10 -2.86 32.59
N PRO A 22 47.10 -4.20 32.59
CA PRO A 22 46.08 -5.01 31.93
C PRO A 22 45.09 -5.70 32.88
N ASN A 23 44.01 -6.27 32.33
CA ASN A 23 43.62 -7.61 32.77
C ASN A 23 42.95 -8.45 31.68
N PHE A 24 43.63 -9.54 31.34
CA PHE A 24 43.12 -10.65 30.54
C PHE A 24 41.88 -11.26 31.18
N ASN A 25 40.92 -11.71 30.36
CA ASN A 25 40.60 -13.14 30.35
C ASN A 25 39.88 -13.57 29.08
N ASP A 26 40.44 -14.60 28.45
CA ASP A 26 39.75 -15.39 27.43
C ASP A 26 38.48 -16.02 28.00
N LYS A 27 37.37 -15.86 27.26
CA LYS A 27 36.36 -16.91 27.15
C LYS A 27 35.76 -16.95 25.74
N LYS A 28 36.31 -17.82 24.91
CA LYS A 28 35.46 -18.67 24.07
C LYS A 28 34.63 -19.53 25.03
N ASP A 29 33.33 -19.31 25.08
CA ASP A 29 32.38 -20.32 25.54
C ASP A 29 31.10 -20.23 24.71
N SER A 30 30.58 -21.39 24.36
CA SER A 30 29.41 -21.57 23.51
C SER A 30 28.10 -21.41 24.30
N ALA A 31 27.19 -20.60 23.76
CA ALA A 31 25.75 -20.73 23.94
C ALA A 31 25.15 -20.43 22.54
N VAL A 32 24.42 -21.32 21.85
CA VAL A 32 23.37 -22.22 22.35
C VAL A 32 22.44 -21.47 23.30
N HIS A 33 21.84 -20.40 22.80
CA HIS A 33 20.54 -19.99 23.30
C HIS A 33 19.50 -20.93 22.72
N ASP A 34 19.21 -21.97 23.51
CA ASP A 34 17.89 -22.53 23.58
C ASP A 34 16.89 -21.40 23.88
N SER A 35 15.82 -21.32 23.08
CA SER A 35 14.67 -20.47 23.33
C SER A 35 13.38 -21.24 23.09
N SER A 36 13.27 -22.43 23.70
CA SER A 36 11.99 -23.11 23.92
C SER A 36 11.10 -22.32 24.89
N MET A 37 10.62 -21.14 24.47
CA MET A 37 9.59 -20.35 25.18
C MET A 37 8.96 -19.31 24.25
N ASN A 38 7.91 -19.72 23.52
CA ASN A 38 6.61 -19.00 23.36
C ASN A 38 5.84 -19.32 22.04
N ASP A 39 5.76 -20.59 21.63
CA ASP A 39 4.76 -21.03 20.62
C ASP A 39 3.33 -20.59 20.99
N GLU A 40 3.01 -20.51 22.29
CA GLU A 40 1.67 -20.14 22.77
C GLU A 40 1.29 -18.68 22.50
N ASN A 41 2.24 -17.75 22.31
CA ASN A 41 1.93 -16.32 22.09
C ASN A 41 1.65 -15.99 20.61
N GLU A 42 2.31 -16.65 19.65
CA GLU A 42 1.93 -16.55 18.24
C GLU A 42 0.55 -17.20 18.00
N ASP A 43 0.25 -18.28 18.73
CA ASP A 43 -1.05 -18.96 18.64
C ASP A 43 -2.20 -18.11 19.22
N GLN A 44 -1.97 -17.34 20.30
CA GLN A 44 -2.96 -16.39 20.86
C GLN A 44 -3.25 -15.23 19.91
N ASN A 45 -2.23 -14.62 19.30
CA ASN A 45 -2.41 -13.50 18.36
C ASN A 45 -3.12 -13.93 17.06
N SER A 46 -2.81 -15.12 16.54
CA SER A 46 -3.51 -15.68 15.38
C SER A 46 -4.95 -16.10 15.69
N ILE A 47 -5.28 -16.43 16.94
CA ILE A 47 -6.66 -16.69 17.40
C ILE A 47 -7.49 -15.40 17.57
N ALA A 48 -6.86 -14.24 17.82
CA ALA A 48 -7.57 -12.96 17.93
C ALA A 48 -8.24 -12.54 16.60
N LEU A 49 -7.59 -12.83 15.46
CA LEU A 49 -8.10 -12.60 14.10
C LEU A 49 -9.36 -13.43 13.74
N LEU A 50 -9.73 -14.43 14.54
CA LEU A 50 -10.78 -15.40 14.22
C LEU A 50 -12.10 -15.22 14.99
N LYS A 51 -12.20 -14.23 15.90
CA LYS A 51 -13.36 -14.09 16.79
C LYS A 51 -14.53 -13.33 16.14
N GLU A 52 -14.26 -12.21 15.47
CA GLU A 52 -15.28 -11.36 14.85
C GLU A 52 -15.05 -11.21 13.34
N GLY A 53 -15.88 -11.90 12.56
CA GLY A 53 -15.88 -11.83 11.09
C GLY A 53 -17.27 -12.12 10.55
N LYS A 54 -17.66 -11.39 9.49
CA LYS A 54 -18.98 -11.49 8.84
C LYS A 54 -19.03 -12.68 7.88
N TYR A 55 -17.89 -13.07 7.33
CA TYR A 55 -17.74 -14.19 6.42
C TYR A 55 -17.01 -15.34 7.11
N CYS A 56 -17.67 -16.48 7.24
CA CYS A 56 -17.07 -17.67 7.85
C CYS A 56 -17.56 -18.96 7.21
N THR A 57 -16.83 -20.04 7.45
CA THR A 57 -17.26 -21.41 7.20
C THR A 57 -17.03 -22.29 8.42
N THR A 58 -17.88 -23.31 8.60
CA THR A 58 -17.71 -24.39 9.58
C THR A 58 -17.16 -25.67 8.94
N GLN A 59 -16.84 -25.62 7.64
CA GLN A 59 -16.32 -26.75 6.87
C GLN A 59 -14.85 -26.51 6.48
N PRO A 60 -14.03 -27.57 6.35
CA PRO A 60 -12.68 -27.42 5.82
C PRO A 60 -12.66 -26.84 4.40
N ILE A 61 -11.72 -25.94 4.14
CA ILE A 61 -11.47 -25.35 2.82
C ILE A 61 -10.54 -26.27 2.04
N GLN A 62 -10.87 -26.62 0.80
CA GLN A 62 -10.01 -27.45 -0.05
C GLN A 62 -9.13 -26.57 -0.92
N VAL A 63 -7.88 -26.97 -1.17
CA VAL A 63 -7.01 -26.37 -2.20
C VAL A 63 -6.99 -27.32 -3.40
N ILE A 64 -7.17 -26.79 -4.61
CA ILE A 64 -7.16 -27.57 -5.85
C ILE A 64 -6.27 -26.91 -6.91
N GLU A 65 -5.70 -27.72 -7.79
CA GLU A 65 -5.01 -27.23 -9.00
C GLU A 65 -6.05 -26.83 -10.06
N ALA A 66 -5.81 -25.72 -10.75
CA ALA A 66 -6.73 -25.13 -11.72
C ALA A 66 -6.11 -24.96 -13.12
N HIS A 67 -4.87 -24.46 -13.21
CA HIS A 67 -4.14 -24.21 -14.47
C HIS A 67 -4.97 -23.49 -15.56
N LYS A 68 -5.80 -22.53 -15.15
CA LYS A 68 -6.67 -21.75 -16.07
C LYS A 68 -5.88 -20.55 -16.59
N LYS A 69 -5.99 -20.23 -17.88
CA LYS A 69 -5.44 -18.96 -18.40
C LYS A 69 -6.10 -17.78 -17.69
N ALA A 70 -5.31 -16.75 -17.38
CA ALA A 70 -5.87 -15.53 -16.83
C ALA A 70 -6.60 -14.73 -17.92
N ASP A 71 -7.88 -14.42 -17.71
CA ASP A 71 -8.67 -13.51 -18.57
C ASP A 71 -8.23 -12.03 -18.45
N ALA A 72 -7.11 -11.78 -17.79
CA ALA A 72 -6.57 -10.48 -17.47
C ALA A 72 -5.93 -9.84 -18.72
N ASN A 73 -6.68 -8.97 -19.41
CA ASN A 73 -6.22 -8.27 -20.61
C ASN A 73 -5.26 -7.10 -20.28
N TYR A 74 -4.15 -7.43 -19.62
CA TYR A 74 -3.11 -6.48 -19.20
C TYR A 74 -2.10 -6.25 -20.33
N ASN A 75 -2.33 -5.20 -21.12
CA ASN A 75 -1.36 -4.72 -22.11
C ASN A 75 0.04 -4.47 -21.51
N LEU A 76 0.11 -4.09 -20.22
CA LEU A 76 1.36 -3.85 -19.49
C LEU A 76 2.18 -5.13 -19.22
N LEU A 77 1.53 -6.30 -19.10
CA LEU A 77 2.17 -7.61 -18.90
C LEU A 77 2.52 -8.33 -20.22
N SER A 78 2.24 -7.69 -21.37
CA SER A 78 2.48 -8.30 -22.68
C SER A 78 3.96 -8.64 -22.90
N GLY A 79 4.23 -9.94 -23.07
CA GLY A 79 5.57 -10.49 -23.30
C GLY A 79 6.41 -10.70 -22.04
N PHE A 80 5.83 -10.67 -20.84
CA PHE A 80 6.50 -11.10 -19.60
C PHE A 80 6.36 -12.62 -19.34
N GLY A 81 5.86 -13.39 -20.31
CA GLY A 81 5.53 -14.82 -20.18
C GLY A 81 4.03 -15.06 -20.02
N ASP A 82 3.62 -16.33 -19.98
CA ASP A 82 2.22 -16.71 -19.72
C ASP A 82 1.86 -16.52 -18.23
N ILE A 83 0.63 -16.09 -17.98
CA ILE A 83 0.05 -15.89 -16.65
C ILE A 83 -1.18 -16.79 -16.45
N LEU A 84 -1.22 -17.52 -15.34
CA LEU A 84 -2.21 -18.55 -15.06
C LEU A 84 -2.80 -18.39 -13.65
N TYR A 85 -4.08 -18.69 -13.53
CA TYR A 85 -4.69 -19.10 -12.26
C TYR A 85 -4.26 -20.55 -12.00
N GLN A 86 -3.13 -20.72 -11.31
CA GLN A 86 -2.53 -22.03 -11.08
C GLN A 86 -3.37 -22.87 -10.11
N LYS A 87 -3.88 -22.25 -9.04
CA LYS A 87 -4.65 -22.90 -7.96
C LYS A 87 -5.96 -22.17 -7.65
N SER A 88 -6.88 -22.90 -7.02
CA SER A 88 -8.15 -22.40 -6.48
C SER A 88 -8.40 -22.96 -5.08
N ILE A 89 -9.28 -22.30 -4.31
CA ILE A 89 -9.80 -22.79 -3.05
C ILE A 89 -11.31 -23.05 -3.12
N VAL A 90 -11.77 -24.16 -2.56
CA VAL A 90 -13.19 -24.54 -2.51
C VAL A 90 -13.73 -24.29 -1.11
N ILE A 91 -14.70 -23.37 -1.03
CA ILE A 91 -15.35 -22.93 0.21
C ILE A 91 -16.84 -23.24 0.08
N ASN A 92 -17.37 -24.09 0.96
CA ASN A 92 -18.79 -24.50 0.95
C ASN A 92 -19.26 -25.04 -0.43
N GLY A 93 -18.39 -25.74 -1.15
CA GLY A 93 -18.66 -26.28 -2.49
C GLY A 93 -18.55 -25.27 -3.65
N VAL A 94 -18.18 -24.02 -3.37
CA VAL A 94 -17.91 -23.00 -4.40
C VAL A 94 -16.41 -22.91 -4.64
N GLU A 95 -15.96 -23.11 -5.88
CA GLU A 95 -14.59 -22.84 -6.31
C GLU A 95 -14.35 -21.33 -6.41
N ASN A 96 -13.23 -20.86 -5.85
CA ASN A 96 -12.77 -19.47 -5.90
C ASN A 96 -11.29 -19.53 -6.30
N SER A 97 -10.91 -18.94 -7.43
CA SER A 97 -9.50 -18.96 -7.86
C SER A 97 -8.61 -18.14 -6.92
N LEU A 98 -7.34 -18.53 -6.79
CA LEU A 98 -6.32 -17.67 -6.20
C LEU A 98 -5.85 -16.63 -7.22
N LEU A 99 -4.92 -15.74 -6.85
CA LEU A 99 -4.39 -14.72 -7.76
C LEU A 99 -3.67 -15.38 -8.95
N PHE A 100 -3.73 -14.76 -10.14
CA PHE A 100 -2.92 -15.24 -11.26
C PHE A 100 -1.44 -14.95 -10.99
N ALA A 101 -0.56 -15.85 -11.42
CA ALA A 101 0.88 -15.70 -11.31
C ALA A 101 1.56 -16.15 -12.62
N PHE A 102 2.79 -15.73 -12.83
CA PHE A 102 3.61 -16.21 -13.94
C PHE A 102 3.77 -17.74 -13.88
N GLU A 103 3.59 -18.41 -15.01
CA GLU A 103 3.83 -19.85 -15.14
C GLU A 103 5.31 -20.21 -14.88
N ASN A 104 6.23 -19.34 -15.32
CA ASN A 104 7.66 -19.48 -15.09
C ASN A 104 8.28 -18.17 -14.54
N PRO A 105 8.21 -17.93 -13.21
CA PRO A 105 8.69 -16.69 -12.60
C PRO A 105 10.15 -16.35 -12.95
N ASN A 106 11.04 -17.36 -13.00
CA ASN A 106 12.46 -17.18 -13.32
C ASN A 106 12.70 -16.73 -14.77
N GLU A 107 11.80 -17.06 -15.70
CA GLU A 107 11.84 -16.59 -17.09
C GLU A 107 11.21 -15.21 -17.21
N SER A 108 10.05 -14.99 -16.58
CA SER A 108 9.40 -13.68 -16.48
C SER A 108 10.31 -12.61 -15.90
N LEU A 109 11.14 -12.94 -14.91
CA LEU A 109 12.16 -12.07 -14.34
C LEU A 109 13.24 -11.65 -15.37
N LYS A 110 13.70 -12.57 -16.23
CA LYS A 110 14.65 -12.26 -17.32
C LYS A 110 14.02 -11.38 -18.39
N LEU A 111 12.74 -11.62 -18.70
CA LEU A 111 11.96 -10.78 -19.61
C LEU A 111 11.76 -9.38 -19.03
N ALA A 112 11.51 -9.26 -17.73
CA ALA A 112 11.38 -7.98 -17.03
C ALA A 112 12.67 -7.17 -17.06
N LYS A 113 13.83 -7.77 -16.75
CA LYS A 113 15.15 -7.15 -16.91
C LYS A 113 15.35 -6.53 -18.29
N THR A 114 14.92 -7.26 -19.33
CA THR A 114 15.08 -6.83 -20.73
C THR A 114 14.11 -5.70 -21.10
N LYS A 115 12.84 -5.81 -20.67
CA LYS A 115 11.76 -4.87 -21.02
C LYS A 115 11.82 -3.56 -20.24
N CYS A 116 12.31 -3.61 -19.00
CA CYS A 116 12.34 -2.49 -18.06
C CYS A 116 13.79 -2.03 -17.78
N ASP A 117 14.74 -2.37 -18.65
CA ASP A 117 16.18 -2.12 -18.51
C ASP A 117 16.52 -0.66 -18.10
N THR A 118 15.85 0.32 -18.72
CA THR A 118 16.14 1.74 -18.47
C THR A 118 15.69 2.17 -17.08
N ILE A 119 14.45 1.83 -16.68
CA ILE A 119 13.97 2.16 -15.34
C ILE A 119 14.71 1.36 -14.25
N LEU A 120 15.01 0.09 -14.49
CA LEU A 120 15.78 -0.75 -13.56
C LEU A 120 17.18 -0.18 -13.29
N LYS A 121 17.87 0.31 -14.32
CA LYS A 121 19.18 0.98 -14.18
C LYS A 121 19.08 2.31 -13.42
N ILE A 122 18.00 3.07 -13.61
CA ILE A 122 17.76 4.31 -12.85
C ILE A 122 17.54 3.99 -11.36
N LEU A 123 16.65 3.05 -11.05
CA LEU A 123 16.37 2.63 -9.67
C LEU A 123 17.61 2.05 -9.00
N ALA A 124 18.30 1.10 -9.64
CA ALA A 124 19.52 0.47 -9.11
C ALA A 124 20.61 1.50 -8.78
N LYS A 125 20.90 2.42 -9.70
CA LYS A 125 21.90 3.47 -9.48
C LYS A 125 21.50 4.45 -8.37
N LYS A 126 20.21 4.80 -8.28
CA LYS A 126 19.72 5.85 -7.37
C LYS A 126 19.57 5.36 -5.93
N TYR A 127 19.12 4.12 -5.75
CA TYR A 127 18.91 3.49 -4.44
C TYR A 127 20.01 2.50 -4.05
N SER A 128 21.09 2.43 -4.82
CA SER A 128 22.25 1.53 -4.62
C SER A 128 21.87 0.05 -4.54
N LEU A 129 20.96 -0.40 -5.42
CA LEU A 129 20.51 -1.80 -5.47
C LEU A 129 21.40 -2.63 -6.39
N ASP A 130 21.62 -3.89 -6.01
CA ASP A 130 22.11 -4.93 -6.91
C ASP A 130 21.10 -5.23 -8.04
N GLU A 131 21.55 -5.88 -9.10
CA GLU A 131 20.69 -6.26 -10.23
C GLU A 131 19.48 -7.10 -9.77
N LEU A 132 18.27 -6.69 -10.19
CA LEU A 132 17.00 -7.34 -9.87
C LEU A 132 17.09 -8.87 -9.87
N ASN A 133 16.64 -9.52 -8.80
CA ASN A 133 16.69 -10.97 -8.64
C ASN A 133 15.55 -11.47 -7.71
N ASN A 134 15.55 -12.77 -7.41
CA ASN A 134 14.52 -13.40 -6.57
C ASN A 134 14.51 -12.94 -5.12
N ASP A 135 15.63 -12.41 -4.63
CA ASP A 135 15.83 -12.05 -3.24
C ASP A 135 15.58 -10.54 -3.02
N ASN A 136 15.92 -9.69 -4.00
CA ASN A 136 15.81 -8.22 -3.89
C ASN A 136 14.62 -7.57 -4.61
N TRP A 137 13.68 -8.31 -5.21
CA TRP A 137 12.54 -7.71 -5.93
C TRP A 137 11.68 -6.79 -5.04
N LYS A 138 11.60 -7.05 -3.72
CA LYS A 138 10.93 -6.18 -2.74
C LYS A 138 11.62 -4.84 -2.54
N GLU A 139 12.94 -4.79 -2.71
CA GLU A 139 13.72 -3.56 -2.71
C GLU A 139 13.41 -2.74 -3.95
N TYR A 140 13.28 -3.39 -5.11
CA TYR A 140 12.80 -2.73 -6.34
C TYR A 140 11.36 -2.24 -6.25
N ARG A 141 10.45 -2.96 -5.57
CA ARG A 141 9.10 -2.44 -5.30
C ARG A 141 9.15 -1.20 -4.41
N THR A 142 9.92 -1.26 -3.32
CA THR A 142 10.16 -0.11 -2.44
C THR A 142 10.80 1.07 -3.19
N ALA A 143 11.70 0.80 -4.14
CA ALA A 143 12.35 1.82 -4.97
C ALA A 143 11.40 2.44 -6.00
N ILE A 144 10.43 1.68 -6.52
CA ILE A 144 9.32 2.23 -7.33
C ILE A 144 8.51 3.21 -6.49
N ASP A 145 8.06 2.79 -5.30
CA ASP A 145 7.26 3.63 -4.39
C ASP A 145 8.00 4.94 -4.07
N TYR A 146 9.30 4.87 -3.74
CA TYR A 146 10.12 6.07 -3.49
C TYR A 146 10.43 6.89 -4.75
N TYR A 147 10.50 6.27 -5.93
CA TYR A 147 10.78 6.98 -7.18
C TYR A 147 9.57 7.77 -7.67
N MET A 148 8.34 7.34 -7.36
CA MET A 148 7.13 8.14 -7.62
C MET A 148 7.16 9.49 -6.91
N SER A 149 7.70 9.53 -5.68
CA SER A 149 7.80 10.73 -4.84
C SER A 149 9.12 11.50 -4.99
N ASP A 150 9.94 11.15 -5.97
CA ASP A 150 11.25 11.77 -6.20
C ASP A 150 11.18 12.83 -7.32
N PRO A 151 11.87 13.98 -7.20
CA PRO A 151 11.93 15.00 -8.26
C PRO A 151 12.45 14.49 -9.62
N ASP A 152 13.24 13.42 -9.67
CA ASP A 152 13.68 12.78 -10.91
C ASP A 152 12.54 12.06 -11.66
N SER A 153 11.42 11.75 -11.00
CA SER A 153 10.22 11.13 -11.60
C SER A 153 9.69 11.89 -12.81
N ASN A 154 9.90 13.20 -12.85
CA ASN A 154 9.56 14.08 -13.98
C ASN A 154 10.12 13.56 -15.32
N LYS A 155 11.27 12.88 -15.30
CA LYS A 155 11.91 12.28 -16.49
C LYS A 155 11.09 11.14 -17.11
N MET A 156 10.14 10.55 -16.39
CA MET A 156 9.25 9.52 -16.94
C MET A 156 8.27 10.08 -17.98
N TYR A 157 7.91 11.36 -17.86
CA TYR A 157 6.86 12.04 -18.63
C TYR A 157 7.42 12.76 -19.87
N ASP A 158 8.44 12.17 -20.51
CA ASP A 158 8.96 12.66 -21.80
C ASP A 158 7.92 12.55 -22.93
N GLU A 159 8.14 13.26 -24.04
CA GLU A 159 7.21 13.30 -25.18
C GLU A 159 6.96 11.92 -25.82
N GLN A 160 7.87 10.96 -25.61
CA GLN A 160 7.78 9.61 -26.16
C GLN A 160 7.07 8.63 -25.20
N GLY A 161 6.95 8.99 -23.92
CA GLY A 161 6.37 8.19 -22.84
C GLY A 161 7.05 6.83 -22.65
N SER A 162 8.30 6.68 -23.10
CA SER A 162 8.98 5.37 -23.15
C SER A 162 9.35 4.90 -21.75
N LEU A 163 9.89 5.80 -20.94
CA LEU A 163 10.28 5.48 -19.56
C LEU A 163 9.05 5.23 -18.66
N LEU A 164 7.97 6.01 -18.82
CA LEU A 164 6.70 5.75 -18.11
C LEU A 164 6.13 4.36 -18.44
N LYS A 165 6.18 3.91 -19.70
CA LYS A 165 5.74 2.55 -20.07
C LYS A 165 6.59 1.48 -19.39
N GLN A 166 7.92 1.66 -19.35
CA GLN A 166 8.79 0.71 -18.63
C GLN A 166 8.50 0.69 -17.12
N PHE A 167 8.24 1.86 -16.51
CA PHE A 167 7.86 1.98 -15.11
C PHE A 167 6.56 1.21 -14.81
N GLN A 168 5.49 1.50 -15.56
CA GLN A 168 4.18 0.84 -15.41
C GLN A 168 4.24 -0.67 -15.68
N SER A 169 5.05 -1.10 -16.65
CA SER A 169 5.29 -2.53 -16.92
C SER A 169 6.11 -3.21 -15.83
N LEU A 170 7.05 -2.50 -15.18
CA LEU A 170 7.82 -3.03 -14.06
C LEU A 170 6.96 -3.15 -12.80
N GLU A 171 6.14 -2.13 -12.52
CA GLU A 171 5.15 -2.12 -11.43
C GLU A 171 4.23 -3.34 -11.54
N ALA A 172 3.54 -3.50 -12.68
CA ALA A 172 2.66 -4.63 -12.95
C ALA A 172 3.39 -5.99 -12.92
N PHE A 173 4.66 -6.05 -13.37
CA PHE A 173 5.48 -7.25 -13.23
C PHE A 173 5.71 -7.61 -11.76
N LEU A 174 6.13 -6.67 -10.92
CA LEU A 174 6.40 -6.91 -9.50
C LEU A 174 5.13 -7.29 -8.74
N ASP A 175 3.99 -6.68 -9.07
CA ASP A 175 2.66 -7.08 -8.55
C ASP A 175 2.35 -8.54 -8.90
N THR A 176 2.53 -8.93 -10.17
CA THR A 176 2.29 -10.32 -10.63
C THR A 176 3.32 -11.31 -10.07
N TYR A 177 4.52 -10.83 -9.73
CA TYR A 177 5.55 -11.59 -9.03
C TYR A 177 5.14 -11.92 -7.60
N GLU A 178 4.66 -10.89 -6.87
CA GLU A 178 4.19 -10.98 -5.48
C GLU A 178 2.98 -11.91 -5.34
N ASN A 179 2.07 -11.97 -6.33
CA ASN A 179 0.91 -12.86 -6.32
C ASN A 179 1.27 -14.33 -6.02
N SER A 180 2.44 -14.82 -6.44
CA SER A 180 2.91 -16.18 -6.13
C SER A 180 3.14 -16.42 -4.63
N ILE A 181 3.57 -15.39 -3.91
CA ILE A 181 3.82 -15.39 -2.47
C ILE A 181 2.50 -15.24 -1.70
N LEU A 182 1.66 -14.28 -2.10
CA LEU A 182 0.31 -14.09 -1.52
C LEU A 182 -0.55 -15.36 -1.65
N ASN A 183 -0.44 -16.09 -2.77
CA ASN A 183 -1.12 -17.37 -2.95
C ASN A 183 -0.62 -18.44 -1.96
N ASN A 184 0.67 -18.46 -1.62
CA ASN A 184 1.20 -19.38 -0.62
C ASN A 184 0.73 -18.99 0.79
N GLU A 185 0.70 -17.69 1.13
CA GLU A 185 0.15 -17.19 2.40
C GLU A 185 -1.32 -17.64 2.60
N VAL A 186 -2.14 -17.61 1.54
CA VAL A 186 -3.51 -18.15 1.57
C VAL A 186 -3.54 -19.66 1.80
N ILE A 187 -2.64 -20.41 1.16
CA ILE A 187 -2.56 -21.88 1.29
C ILE A 187 -2.13 -22.27 2.71
N ASP A 188 -1.16 -21.56 3.28
CA ASP A 188 -0.67 -21.78 4.65
C ASP A 188 -1.74 -21.42 5.69
N PHE A 189 -2.44 -20.28 5.50
CA PHE A 189 -3.62 -19.93 6.28
C PHE A 189 -4.69 -21.03 6.23
N VAL A 190 -5.03 -21.53 5.03
CA VAL A 190 -6.01 -22.62 4.85
C VAL A 190 -5.55 -23.90 5.55
N SER A 191 -4.26 -24.24 5.48
CA SER A 191 -3.69 -25.41 6.15
C SER A 191 -3.80 -25.33 7.67
N LEU A 192 -3.43 -24.17 8.25
CA LEU A 192 -3.52 -23.89 9.68
C LEU A 192 -4.97 -23.87 10.16
N ALA A 193 -5.85 -23.14 9.47
CA ALA A 193 -7.26 -23.00 9.82
C ALA A 193 -8.00 -24.34 9.77
N ASN A 194 -7.75 -25.16 8.75
CA ASN A 194 -8.29 -26.52 8.65
C ASN A 194 -7.79 -27.41 9.81
N THR A 195 -6.55 -27.24 10.25
CA THR A 195 -5.98 -28.00 11.36
C THR A 195 -6.63 -27.61 12.68
N LYS A 196 -6.74 -26.31 12.98
CA LYS A 196 -7.46 -25.81 14.17
C LYS A 196 -8.95 -26.19 14.17
N LEU A 197 -9.60 -26.25 13.00
CA LEU A 197 -11.00 -26.69 12.87
C LEU A 197 -11.16 -28.20 13.14
N ARG A 198 -10.29 -29.05 12.57
CA ARG A 198 -10.28 -30.50 12.84
C ARG A 198 -9.98 -30.84 14.31
N ASN A 199 -9.09 -30.08 14.94
CA ASN A 199 -8.72 -30.26 16.34
C ASN A 199 -9.73 -29.60 17.31
N HIS A 200 -10.84 -29.05 16.80
CA HIS A 200 -11.88 -28.36 17.56
C HIS A 200 -11.40 -27.15 18.39
N THR A 201 -10.22 -26.62 18.09
CA THR A 201 -9.67 -25.38 18.69
C THR A 201 -10.43 -24.15 18.22
N ILE A 202 -11.03 -24.21 17.02
CA ILE A 202 -11.98 -23.23 16.50
C ILE A 202 -13.26 -23.93 16.00
N SER A 203 -14.40 -23.25 16.10
CA SER A 203 -15.70 -23.74 15.60
C SER A 203 -16.05 -23.24 14.19
N LYS A 204 -15.33 -22.22 13.71
CA LYS A 204 -15.49 -21.59 12.39
C LYS A 204 -14.15 -21.03 11.93
N ILE A 205 -13.93 -21.00 10.61
CA ILE A 205 -12.84 -20.27 9.95
C ILE A 205 -13.42 -18.91 9.54
N VAL A 206 -12.81 -17.81 9.97
CA VAL A 206 -13.12 -16.46 9.46
C VAL A 206 -12.38 -16.25 8.15
N LEU A 207 -13.09 -15.74 7.14
CA LEU A 207 -12.60 -15.59 5.77
C LEU A 207 -12.31 -14.14 5.39
N ASP A 208 -12.57 -13.20 6.30
CA ASP A 208 -12.65 -11.78 5.96
C ASP A 208 -11.34 -11.21 5.40
N ASP A 209 -10.19 -11.60 5.95
CA ASP A 209 -8.86 -11.23 5.45
C ASP A 209 -8.48 -12.03 4.20
N MET A 210 -8.73 -13.35 4.20
CA MET A 210 -8.42 -14.25 3.08
C MET A 210 -9.16 -13.86 1.78
N ILE A 211 -10.39 -13.34 1.86
CA ILE A 211 -11.13 -12.78 0.70
C ILE A 211 -10.40 -11.57 0.10
N GLY A 212 -9.54 -10.90 0.88
CA GLY A 212 -8.60 -9.89 0.39
C GLY A 212 -7.60 -10.46 -0.63
N HIS A 213 -7.21 -11.73 -0.53
CA HIS A 213 -6.19 -12.35 -1.37
C HIS A 213 -6.78 -13.19 -2.53
N LEU A 214 -8.04 -12.96 -2.88
CA LEU A 214 -8.71 -13.57 -4.05
C LEU A 214 -8.85 -12.54 -5.19
N PRO A 215 -8.88 -12.97 -6.46
CA PRO A 215 -9.16 -12.10 -7.61
C PRO A 215 -10.52 -11.42 -7.46
N ASP A 216 -10.62 -10.15 -7.83
CA ASP A 216 -11.87 -9.40 -7.69
C ASP A 216 -12.99 -9.84 -8.65
N THR A 217 -12.66 -10.65 -9.66
CA THR A 217 -13.64 -11.37 -10.49
C THR A 217 -14.37 -12.48 -9.73
N ASP A 218 -13.90 -12.89 -8.56
CA ASP A 218 -14.41 -14.01 -7.80
C ASP A 218 -15.83 -13.78 -7.21
N SER A 219 -16.58 -14.87 -7.06
CA SER A 219 -17.97 -14.83 -6.61
C SER A 219 -18.11 -14.49 -5.12
N LEU A 220 -17.15 -14.88 -4.28
CA LEU A 220 -17.15 -14.59 -2.85
C LEU A 220 -16.75 -13.14 -2.59
N VAL A 221 -15.78 -12.61 -3.33
CA VAL A 221 -15.43 -11.18 -3.31
C VAL A 221 -16.64 -10.31 -3.66
N LYS A 222 -17.33 -10.63 -4.78
CA LYS A 222 -18.57 -9.94 -5.21
C LYS A 222 -19.71 -10.06 -4.20
N LYS A 223 -19.86 -11.21 -3.52
CA LYS A 223 -20.84 -11.38 -2.43
C LYS A 223 -20.47 -10.57 -1.18
N LYS A 224 -19.18 -10.42 -0.85
CA LYS A 224 -18.69 -9.55 0.24
C LYS A 224 -19.00 -8.09 -0.05
N GLN A 225 -18.65 -7.62 -1.26
CA GLN A 225 -19.00 -6.29 -1.76
C GLN A 225 -20.51 -5.97 -1.59
N ASN A 226 -21.39 -6.84 -2.09
CA ASN A 226 -22.84 -6.62 -2.08
C ASN A 226 -23.48 -6.57 -0.67
N SER A 227 -22.84 -7.08 0.38
CA SER A 227 -23.40 -7.01 1.75
C SER A 227 -22.94 -5.80 2.55
N LEU A 228 -21.84 -5.16 2.14
CA LEU A 228 -21.29 -3.96 2.79
C LEU A 228 -22.08 -2.70 2.39
N THR A 229 -22.66 -2.69 1.18
CA THR A 229 -23.48 -1.57 0.70
C THR A 229 -24.78 -1.38 1.50
N SER A 230 -25.34 -2.46 2.07
CA SER A 230 -26.67 -2.50 2.71
C SER A 230 -26.72 -2.05 4.18
N THR A 231 -25.60 -1.99 4.89
CA THR A 231 -25.56 -1.70 6.34
C THR A 231 -25.07 -0.29 6.64
N ARG A 232 -25.97 0.71 6.64
CA ARG A 232 -25.64 2.12 6.95
C ARG A 232 -26.72 2.82 7.80
N THR A 233 -26.31 3.45 8.90
CA THR A 233 -27.12 4.39 9.68
C THR A 233 -26.36 5.71 9.81
N ASN A 234 -27.03 6.83 9.50
CA ASN A 234 -26.45 8.18 9.52
C ASN A 234 -26.82 8.91 10.82
N GLU A 235 -26.37 8.40 11.98
CA GLU A 235 -26.61 9.08 13.25
C GLU A 235 -25.59 10.21 13.51
N PRO A 236 -26.03 11.45 13.81
CA PRO A 236 -25.11 12.53 14.19
C PRO A 236 -24.37 12.21 15.51
N GLY A 237 -23.06 12.44 15.54
CA GLY A 237 -22.25 12.34 16.76
C GLY A 237 -21.63 10.97 17.05
N LYS A 238 -21.89 9.95 16.22
CA LYS A 238 -21.09 8.71 16.17
C LYS A 238 -20.11 8.78 14.99
N ILE A 239 -18.93 8.17 15.12
CA ILE A 239 -17.99 8.02 14.00
C ILE A 239 -18.74 7.33 12.87
N SER A 240 -18.82 7.99 11.70
CA SER A 240 -19.48 7.37 10.55
C SER A 240 -18.62 6.21 10.05
N PRO A 241 -19.19 5.09 9.60
CA PRO A 241 -18.43 3.89 9.25
C PRO A 241 -17.46 4.04 8.05
N ASN A 242 -17.29 5.25 7.52
CA ASN A 242 -16.51 5.61 6.33
C ASN A 242 -15.51 6.75 6.66
N GLN A 243 -15.04 6.81 7.91
CA GLN A 243 -14.09 7.78 8.47
C GLN A 243 -13.07 7.01 9.31
N ILE A 244 -11.79 7.37 9.23
CA ILE A 244 -10.69 6.69 9.92
C ILE A 244 -10.93 6.60 11.43
N SER A 245 -10.71 5.40 11.98
CA SER A 245 -10.70 5.15 13.42
C SER A 245 -9.78 6.12 14.17
N GLY A 246 -10.32 6.77 15.19
CA GLY A 246 -9.63 7.83 15.94
C GLY A 246 -9.79 9.24 15.37
N LEU A 247 -10.40 9.43 14.18
CA LEU A 247 -10.71 10.76 13.65
C LEU A 247 -11.83 11.41 14.48
N THR A 248 -11.44 12.25 15.44
CA THR A 248 -12.37 12.86 16.41
C THR A 248 -12.74 14.30 16.04
N ASN A 249 -11.95 14.98 15.23
CA ASN A 249 -12.18 16.36 14.81
C ASN A 249 -12.18 16.51 13.27
N ILE A 250 -13.31 16.19 12.65
CA ILE A 250 -13.53 16.31 11.19
C ILE A 250 -13.35 17.77 10.71
N THR A 251 -13.69 18.76 11.54
CA THR A 251 -13.53 20.18 11.19
C THR A 251 -12.07 20.54 11.01
N ALA A 252 -11.21 20.24 11.99
CA ALA A 252 -9.77 20.50 11.88
C ALA A 252 -9.13 19.72 10.72
N ALA A 253 -9.52 18.46 10.51
CA ALA A 253 -9.06 17.68 9.36
C ALA A 253 -9.43 18.33 8.02
N ASN A 254 -10.68 18.80 7.87
CA ASN A 254 -11.12 19.50 6.67
C ASN A 254 -10.43 20.86 6.49
N GLU A 255 -10.25 21.64 7.55
CA GLU A 255 -9.57 22.93 7.53
C GLU A 255 -8.11 22.78 7.11
N TYR A 256 -7.38 21.83 7.72
CA TYR A 256 -6.00 21.52 7.33
C TYR A 256 -5.88 21.05 5.88
N ALA A 257 -6.77 20.13 5.47
CA ALA A 257 -6.80 19.63 4.11
C ALA A 257 -7.01 20.75 3.08
N LEU A 258 -7.95 21.69 3.34
CA LEU A 258 -8.19 22.82 2.46
C LEU A 258 -7.07 23.86 2.49
N GLN A 259 -6.43 24.08 3.65
CA GLN A 259 -5.36 25.06 3.81
C GLN A 259 -4.09 24.68 3.04
N TYR A 260 -3.69 23.40 3.08
CA TYR A 260 -2.39 22.97 2.57
C TYR A 260 -2.44 22.26 1.21
N ALA A 261 -3.62 21.89 0.69
CA ALA A 261 -3.78 21.12 -0.54
C ALA A 261 -3.07 21.68 -1.78
N GLU A 262 -2.92 23.01 -1.91
CA GLU A 262 -2.25 23.66 -3.04
C GLU A 262 -0.90 24.32 -2.66
N SER A 263 -0.46 24.13 -1.41
CA SER A 263 0.74 24.72 -0.85
C SER A 263 1.15 23.90 0.38
N PRO A 264 2.00 22.87 0.20
CA PRO A 264 2.33 21.91 1.25
C PRO A 264 2.84 22.56 2.54
N ASN A 265 2.49 21.97 3.70
CA ASN A 265 2.93 22.48 5.00
C ASN A 265 4.45 22.33 5.16
N SER A 266 5.15 23.45 5.29
CA SER A 266 6.61 23.53 5.44
C SER A 266 7.15 22.99 6.77
N GLU A 267 6.29 22.67 7.74
CA GLU A 267 6.68 21.97 8.97
C GLU A 267 6.96 20.46 8.75
N TYR A 268 6.50 19.91 7.62
CA TYR A 268 6.68 18.51 7.25
C TYR A 268 7.61 18.39 6.03
N ILE A 269 8.26 17.23 5.89
CA ILE A 269 8.98 16.89 4.66
C ILE A 269 7.95 16.76 3.54
N TYR A 270 8.15 17.45 2.43
CA TYR A 270 7.30 17.33 1.23
C TYR A 270 7.96 16.42 0.19
N TYR A 271 7.24 15.38 -0.23
CA TYR A 271 7.73 14.39 -1.20
C TYR A 271 7.14 14.64 -2.61
N ASN A 272 7.71 15.62 -3.33
CA ASN A 272 7.24 16.07 -4.65
C ASN A 272 6.72 14.93 -5.57
N ARG A 273 5.44 15.02 -5.97
CA ARG A 273 4.65 14.05 -6.77
C ARG A 273 4.21 12.74 -6.11
N GLY A 274 4.67 12.45 -4.90
CA GLY A 274 4.24 11.27 -4.13
C GLY A 274 4.04 11.54 -2.64
N ASP A 275 3.68 12.78 -2.30
CA ASP A 275 3.41 13.23 -0.94
C ASP A 275 2.01 12.80 -0.45
N CYS A 276 1.23 12.16 -1.32
CA CYS A 276 -0.17 11.81 -1.12
C CYS A 276 -0.48 11.15 0.24
N THR A 277 0.36 10.23 0.72
CA THR A 277 0.17 9.54 2.00
C THR A 277 0.66 10.37 3.19
N ASN A 278 1.76 11.11 3.01
CA ASN A 278 2.28 12.01 4.02
C ASN A 278 1.27 13.13 4.32
N PHE A 279 0.69 13.74 3.29
CA PHE A 279 -0.39 14.72 3.41
C PHE A 279 -1.65 14.17 4.08
N VAL A 280 -2.11 12.99 3.64
CA VAL A 280 -3.25 12.31 4.28
C VAL A 280 -2.96 12.02 5.76
N SER A 281 -1.75 11.59 6.10
CA SER A 281 -1.39 11.34 7.50
C SER A 281 -1.33 12.62 8.33
N GLN A 282 -0.87 13.73 7.77
CA GLN A 282 -0.96 15.05 8.42
C GLN A 282 -2.43 15.39 8.73
N ILE A 283 -3.34 15.27 7.75
CA ILE A 283 -4.77 15.51 7.93
C ILE A 283 -5.36 14.62 9.04
N CYS A 284 -4.98 13.34 9.11
CA CYS A 284 -5.42 12.44 10.17
C CYS A 284 -4.97 12.91 11.56
N LYS A 285 -3.69 13.28 11.71
CA LYS A 285 -3.10 13.75 12.97
C LYS A 285 -3.80 15.03 13.47
N GLU A 286 -3.99 16.01 12.60
CA GLU A 286 -4.69 17.26 12.94
C GLU A 286 -6.19 17.05 13.18
N GLY A 287 -6.77 16.01 12.55
CA GLY A 287 -8.09 15.47 12.86
C GLY A 287 -8.21 14.74 14.20
N GLY A 288 -7.16 14.70 15.02
CA GLY A 288 -7.14 14.11 16.36
C GLY A 288 -6.85 12.62 16.40
N VAL A 289 -6.35 12.01 15.32
CA VAL A 289 -5.93 10.60 15.29
C VAL A 289 -4.66 10.42 16.13
N PRO A 290 -4.65 9.52 17.14
CA PRO A 290 -3.46 9.29 17.96
C PRO A 290 -2.36 8.57 17.17
N GLN A 291 -1.11 8.99 17.37
CA GLN A 291 0.08 8.32 16.83
C GLN A 291 0.52 7.17 17.74
N ASP A 292 1.15 6.16 17.14
CA ASP A 292 1.69 4.99 17.85
C ASP A 292 3.10 4.61 17.35
N GLY A 293 3.55 3.39 17.64
CA GLY A 293 4.88 2.89 17.20
C GLY A 293 4.97 2.49 15.72
N TYR A 294 3.85 2.40 15.01
CA TYR A 294 3.78 1.98 13.59
C TYR A 294 3.37 3.13 12.66
N TRP A 295 2.53 4.07 13.12
CA TRP A 295 2.09 5.25 12.38
C TRP A 295 2.48 6.54 13.13
N HIS A 296 3.53 7.23 12.68
CA HIS A 296 3.95 8.51 13.27
C HIS A 296 4.68 9.46 12.29
N SER A 297 4.44 10.76 12.49
CA SER A 297 4.96 11.90 11.72
C SER A 297 6.42 12.22 11.98
N ASN A 298 6.77 12.30 13.25
CA ASN A 298 8.11 12.62 13.71
C ASN A 298 8.22 12.15 15.16
N TYR A 299 8.83 10.99 15.34
CA TYR A 299 10.15 11.04 15.93
C TYR A 299 10.32 11.73 17.30
N PHE A 300 9.71 11.16 18.35
CA PHE A 300 10.04 11.50 19.75
C PHE A 300 11.11 10.57 20.38
N TYR A 301 11.91 9.81 19.59
CA TYR A 301 12.69 8.65 20.09
C TYR A 301 14.26 8.62 19.95
N THR A 302 14.92 8.63 18.76
CA THR A 302 16.39 8.25 18.62
C THR A 302 17.37 8.87 17.55
N GLY A 303 17.04 9.82 16.64
CA GLY A 303 17.72 10.14 15.36
C GLY A 303 16.97 10.04 13.98
N ALA A 304 15.80 10.68 13.78
CA ALA A 304 15.07 10.97 12.50
C ALA A 304 14.35 9.84 11.65
N ILE A 305 13.50 10.29 10.69
CA ILE A 305 12.63 9.58 9.67
C ILE A 305 11.18 9.22 10.13
N PRO A 306 10.10 9.61 9.38
CA PRO A 306 8.72 9.14 9.61
C PRO A 306 8.49 7.67 9.20
N THR A 307 7.47 6.99 9.73
CA THR A 307 7.25 5.56 9.38
C THR A 307 6.77 5.36 7.94
N LYS A 308 6.91 4.14 7.40
CA LYS A 308 6.32 3.81 6.10
C LYS A 308 4.79 3.91 6.11
N ALA A 309 4.11 3.52 7.19
CA ALA A 309 2.66 3.69 7.30
C ALA A 309 2.22 5.18 7.29
N TRP A 310 3.11 6.11 7.64
CA TRP A 310 2.90 7.55 7.51
C TRP A 310 3.15 8.08 6.08
N THR A 311 4.01 7.43 5.30
CA THR A 311 4.57 7.99 4.04
C THR A 311 4.25 7.21 2.76
N VAL A 312 3.84 5.95 2.84
CA VAL A 312 3.65 5.03 1.70
C VAL A 312 2.23 4.47 1.69
N ALA A 313 1.52 4.59 0.56
CA ALA A 313 0.09 4.30 0.47
C ALA A 313 -0.27 2.84 0.77
N SER A 314 0.58 1.90 0.34
CA SER A 314 0.44 0.47 0.61
C SER A 314 0.60 0.13 2.10
N GLU A 315 1.57 0.75 2.79
CA GLU A 315 1.84 0.54 4.21
C GLU A 315 0.80 1.25 5.10
N PHE A 316 0.33 2.43 4.67
CA PHE A 316 -0.84 3.09 5.26
C PHE A 316 -2.07 2.17 5.20
N ALA A 317 -2.30 1.52 4.05
CA ALA A 317 -3.38 0.55 3.91
C ALA A 317 -3.20 -0.67 4.83
N LYS A 318 -1.99 -1.24 4.92
CA LYS A 318 -1.73 -2.36 5.85
C LYS A 318 -2.01 -1.99 7.31
N TYR A 319 -1.62 -0.78 7.74
CA TYR A 319 -1.87 -0.29 9.10
C TYR A 319 -3.36 -0.03 9.37
N TRP A 320 -4.03 0.74 8.50
CA TRP A 320 -5.43 1.14 8.70
C TRP A 320 -6.46 0.06 8.35
N LYS A 321 -6.06 -1.06 7.76
CA LYS A 321 -6.91 -2.20 7.37
C LYS A 321 -8.23 -1.74 6.70
N PRO A 322 -8.14 -0.99 5.58
CA PRO A 322 -9.28 -0.36 4.92
C PRO A 322 -10.44 -1.30 4.66
N ARG A 323 -11.64 -0.70 4.68
CA ARG A 323 -12.81 -1.32 4.10
C ARG A 323 -12.78 -1.07 2.60
N TRP A 324 -12.68 -2.16 1.84
CA TRP A 324 -12.58 -2.13 0.39
C TRP A 324 -13.90 -1.66 -0.24
N TYR A 325 -13.84 -0.65 -1.11
CA TYR A 325 -14.99 -0.14 -1.88
C TYR A 325 -14.70 -0.24 -3.37
N THR A 326 -14.40 -1.47 -3.79
CA THR A 326 -14.28 -1.98 -5.17
C THR A 326 -14.75 -1.01 -6.26
N GLY A 327 -13.87 -0.67 -7.20
CA GLY A 327 -14.14 0.19 -8.36
C GLY A 327 -14.35 -0.54 -9.69
N LEU A 328 -14.63 -1.85 -9.62
CA LEU A 328 -14.43 -2.81 -10.72
C LEU A 328 -15.26 -2.54 -12.00
N THR A 329 -16.23 -1.62 -11.95
CA THR A 329 -16.98 -1.14 -13.11
C THR A 329 -17.29 0.37 -12.97
N LYS A 330 -17.86 0.97 -14.01
CA LYS A 330 -18.33 2.37 -13.99
C LYS A 330 -19.44 2.59 -12.95
N GLU A 331 -20.28 1.58 -12.74
CA GLU A 331 -21.36 1.56 -11.74
C GLU A 331 -20.78 1.44 -10.32
N HIS A 332 -19.68 0.71 -10.15
CA HIS A 332 -19.02 0.61 -8.85
C HIS A 332 -18.40 1.94 -8.39
N PHE A 333 -17.89 2.77 -9.31
CA PHE A 333 -17.43 4.13 -8.94
C PHE A 333 -18.58 5.03 -8.43
N LEU A 334 -19.79 4.86 -8.98
CA LEU A 334 -20.99 5.49 -8.42
C LEU A 334 -21.23 5.00 -6.98
N ASP A 335 -21.10 3.70 -6.73
CA ASP A 335 -21.30 3.12 -5.40
C ASP A 335 -20.22 3.50 -4.38
N PHE A 336 -18.96 3.66 -4.81
CA PHE A 336 -17.88 4.29 -4.03
C PHE A 336 -18.25 5.74 -3.65
N SER A 337 -18.61 6.57 -4.63
CA SER A 337 -18.96 7.98 -4.35
C SER A 337 -20.19 8.12 -3.41
N LYS A 338 -21.16 7.20 -3.48
CA LYS A 338 -22.29 7.13 -2.53
C LYS A 338 -21.87 6.93 -1.07
N GLN A 339 -20.70 6.34 -0.81
CA GLN A 339 -20.20 6.12 0.55
C GLN A 339 -19.66 7.39 1.21
N LEU A 340 -19.07 8.29 0.41
CA LEU A 340 -18.30 9.44 0.91
C LEU A 340 -19.20 10.31 1.80
N TYR A 341 -18.67 10.69 2.96
CA TYR A 341 -19.45 11.49 3.91
C TYR A 341 -19.68 12.90 3.35
N THR A 342 -20.92 13.39 3.45
CA THR A 342 -21.29 14.69 2.86
C THR A 342 -20.52 15.85 3.46
N LYS A 343 -20.06 15.74 4.71
CA LYS A 343 -19.23 16.74 5.41
C LYS A 343 -17.72 16.43 5.42
N GLY A 344 -17.25 15.47 4.63
CA GLY A 344 -15.84 15.07 4.59
C GLY A 344 -15.38 14.15 5.74
N GLY A 345 -14.07 13.99 5.91
CA GLY A 345 -13.50 13.00 6.84
C GLY A 345 -13.31 11.61 6.24
N SER A 346 -13.52 11.45 4.93
CA SER A 346 -13.23 10.20 4.22
C SER A 346 -11.85 10.30 3.57
N VAL A 347 -10.87 9.56 4.11
CA VAL A 347 -9.65 9.23 3.35
C VAL A 347 -10.02 8.20 2.29
N ILE A 348 -9.58 8.44 1.06
CA ILE A 348 -9.84 7.57 -0.09
C ILE A 348 -8.53 7.03 -0.65
N GLY A 349 -8.58 5.83 -1.19
CA GLY A 349 -7.42 5.15 -1.77
C GLY A 349 -7.73 4.65 -3.17
N MET A 350 -6.66 4.47 -3.95
CA MET A 350 -6.71 3.90 -5.28
C MET A 350 -5.59 2.86 -5.44
N ASP A 351 -5.98 1.67 -5.86
CA ASP A 351 -5.08 0.62 -6.34
C ASP A 351 -5.38 0.43 -7.83
N THR A 352 -4.42 0.82 -8.66
CA THR A 352 -4.53 0.77 -10.13
C THR A 352 -4.26 -0.61 -10.72
N SER A 353 -3.72 -1.54 -9.92
CA SER A 353 -3.36 -2.90 -10.33
C SER A 353 -4.44 -3.94 -10.02
N GLY A 354 -5.24 -3.71 -8.97
CA GLY A 354 -6.29 -4.62 -8.51
C GLY A 354 -5.80 -5.76 -7.61
N ASN A 355 -4.63 -5.61 -6.96
CA ASN A 355 -4.06 -6.61 -6.04
C ASN A 355 -4.09 -6.19 -4.55
N LYS A 356 -4.71 -5.04 -4.23
CA LYS A 356 -4.79 -4.39 -2.91
C LYS A 356 -3.47 -3.84 -2.37
N VAL A 357 -2.45 -3.67 -3.21
CA VAL A 357 -1.35 -2.73 -2.93
C VAL A 357 -1.79 -1.34 -3.37
N TYR A 358 -1.82 -0.37 -2.45
CA TYR A 358 -2.35 0.96 -2.74
C TYR A 358 -1.27 1.87 -3.28
N HIS A 359 -1.53 2.47 -4.44
CA HIS A 359 -0.60 3.33 -5.17
C HIS A 359 -0.82 4.81 -4.87
N HIS A 360 -2.04 5.19 -4.45
CA HIS A 360 -2.39 6.59 -4.24
C HIS A 360 -3.47 6.77 -3.16
N LEU A 361 -3.36 7.86 -2.40
CA LEU A 361 -4.33 8.28 -1.38
C LEU A 361 -4.76 9.73 -1.62
N ALA A 362 -5.97 10.08 -1.19
CA ALA A 362 -6.41 11.45 -1.07
C ALA A 362 -7.39 11.60 0.10
N TYR A 363 -7.76 12.85 0.40
CA TYR A 363 -8.79 13.15 1.37
C TYR A 363 -9.98 13.84 0.71
N VAL A 364 -11.19 13.51 1.18
CA VAL A 364 -12.44 14.12 0.72
C VAL A 364 -12.97 15.04 1.81
N THR A 365 -13.00 16.34 1.52
CA THR A 365 -13.47 17.39 2.45
C THR A 365 -14.97 17.58 2.43
N GLN A 366 -15.64 17.18 1.34
CA GLN A 366 -17.11 17.18 1.21
C GLN A 366 -17.58 16.32 0.03
N ARG A 367 -18.81 15.82 0.13
CA ARG A 367 -19.52 15.16 -0.98
C ARG A 367 -20.86 15.84 -1.22
N ALA A 368 -21.09 16.27 -2.46
CA ALA A 368 -22.35 16.83 -2.89
C ALA A 368 -23.47 15.77 -2.94
N ASN A 369 -24.72 16.22 -3.07
CA ASN A 369 -25.90 15.35 -3.15
C ASN A 369 -26.39 15.14 -4.58
N ASN A 370 -25.84 15.86 -5.56
CA ASN A 370 -26.11 15.69 -6.98
C ASN A 370 -25.07 14.79 -7.64
N GLN A 371 -25.53 14.00 -8.62
CA GLN A 371 -24.65 13.20 -9.45
C GLN A 371 -24.10 14.02 -10.62
N LYS A 372 -22.94 13.59 -11.12
CA LYS A 372 -22.22 14.12 -12.29
C LYS A 372 -21.78 12.95 -13.16
N THR A 373 -21.53 13.23 -14.44
CA THR A 373 -20.97 12.26 -15.38
C THR A 373 -19.78 12.88 -16.09
N ARG A 374 -18.60 12.25 -15.97
CA ARG A 374 -17.33 12.67 -16.60
C ARG A 374 -16.52 11.43 -16.97
N TYR A 375 -15.78 11.49 -18.07
CA TYR A 375 -14.92 10.38 -18.54
C TYR A 375 -15.62 8.99 -18.60
N GLY A 376 -16.94 8.97 -18.83
CA GLY A 376 -17.73 7.74 -18.86
C GLY A 376 -18.08 7.14 -17.49
N ARG A 377 -17.77 7.81 -16.37
CA ARG A 377 -18.20 7.43 -15.01
C ARG A 377 -19.28 8.38 -14.51
N THR A 378 -20.29 7.85 -13.83
CA THR A 378 -21.29 8.63 -13.08
C THR A 378 -21.00 8.51 -11.60
N PHE A 379 -21.09 9.60 -10.83
CA PHE A 379 -20.75 9.63 -9.41
C PHE A 379 -21.47 10.78 -8.69
N TYR A 380 -21.66 10.67 -7.38
CA TYR A 380 -21.98 11.83 -6.53
C TYR A 380 -20.73 12.71 -6.47
N ASP A 381 -20.84 13.99 -6.84
CA ASP A 381 -19.65 14.85 -6.91
C ASP A 381 -18.99 15.01 -5.55
N PHE A 382 -17.66 15.03 -5.50
CA PHE A 382 -16.90 15.09 -4.25
C PHE A 382 -15.67 15.98 -4.41
N PHE A 383 -15.32 16.69 -3.34
CA PHE A 383 -14.20 17.62 -3.34
C PHE A 383 -12.97 16.93 -2.77
N ILE A 384 -11.93 16.82 -3.59
CA ILE A 384 -10.71 16.07 -3.34
C ILE A 384 -9.58 17.05 -3.02
N THR A 385 -8.79 16.72 -2.00
CA THR A 385 -7.51 17.35 -1.68
C THR A 385 -6.40 16.30 -1.71
N GLN A 386 -5.32 16.53 -2.47
CA GLN A 386 -4.22 15.56 -2.64
C GLN A 386 -2.90 16.20 -3.12
N HIS A 387 -1.76 15.56 -2.82
CA HIS A 387 -0.40 16.04 -3.14
C HIS A 387 0.42 15.11 -4.07
N SER A 388 -0.15 14.69 -5.20
CA SER A 388 0.65 14.28 -6.38
C SER A 388 0.77 15.41 -7.42
N ASP A 389 -0.14 16.39 -7.38
CA ASP A 389 -0.19 17.59 -8.24
C ASP A 389 -0.76 18.80 -7.45
N ASP A 390 -0.59 18.77 -6.12
CA ASP A 390 -1.00 19.76 -5.10
C ASP A 390 -2.30 20.50 -5.45
N TYR A 391 -3.44 19.80 -5.36
CA TYR A 391 -4.74 20.36 -5.74
C TYR A 391 -5.85 20.18 -4.72
N ALA A 392 -6.76 21.17 -4.74
CA ALA A 392 -8.07 21.17 -4.10
C ALA A 392 -9.15 21.39 -5.17
N CYS A 393 -9.91 20.37 -5.58
CA CYS A 393 -11.00 20.57 -6.56
C CYS A 393 -12.14 19.56 -6.45
N TRP A 394 -13.29 19.90 -7.03
CA TRP A 394 -14.35 18.93 -7.31
C TRP A 394 -13.86 17.87 -8.29
N ALA A 395 -14.25 16.61 -8.08
CA ALA A 395 -14.00 15.53 -9.01
C ALA A 395 -14.56 15.86 -10.41
N SER A 396 -15.71 16.52 -10.49
CA SER A 396 -16.30 16.93 -11.77
C SER A 396 -15.73 18.20 -12.41
N ASP A 397 -14.67 18.80 -11.85
CA ASP A 397 -14.12 20.08 -12.32
C ASP A 397 -13.60 20.07 -13.78
N ASN A 398 -13.65 21.22 -14.43
CA ASN A 398 -13.27 21.41 -15.84
C ASN A 398 -11.76 21.51 -16.08
N SER A 399 -10.94 21.80 -15.05
CA SER A 399 -9.46 21.87 -15.22
C SER A 399 -8.84 20.52 -15.58
N GLY A 400 -9.53 19.42 -15.28
CA GLY A 400 -9.00 18.06 -15.44
C GLY A 400 -8.03 17.62 -14.36
N ARG A 401 -7.76 18.42 -13.30
CA ARG A 401 -6.84 18.03 -12.21
C ARG A 401 -7.26 16.72 -11.54
N ALA A 402 -8.56 16.53 -11.26
CA ALA A 402 -9.10 15.27 -10.74
C ALA A 402 -9.27 14.13 -11.78
N LYS A 403 -8.80 14.29 -13.03
CA LYS A 403 -8.92 13.25 -14.08
C LYS A 403 -8.29 11.92 -13.64
N GLY A 404 -7.21 11.97 -12.85
CA GLY A 404 -6.56 10.78 -12.28
C GLY A 404 -7.48 9.89 -11.45
N TRP A 405 -8.55 10.44 -10.85
CA TRP A 405 -9.54 9.65 -10.10
C TRP A 405 -10.71 9.15 -10.96
N LEU A 406 -10.84 9.62 -12.21
CA LEU A 406 -12.02 9.37 -13.05
C LEU A 406 -11.72 8.59 -14.34
N SER A 407 -10.52 8.72 -14.90
CA SER A 407 -10.15 8.09 -16.18
C SER A 407 -9.34 6.79 -16.04
N GLN A 408 -9.38 6.16 -14.87
CA GLN A 408 -8.69 4.88 -14.63
C GLN A 408 -9.34 3.72 -15.38
N PRO A 409 -8.58 2.64 -15.68
CA PRO A 409 -9.10 1.41 -16.26
C PRO A 409 -10.22 0.78 -15.42
N ASP A 410 -11.09 0.02 -16.07
CA ASP A 410 -12.02 -0.85 -15.35
C ASP A 410 -11.23 -2.03 -14.76
N GLY A 411 -11.32 -2.21 -13.44
CA GLY A 411 -10.45 -3.08 -12.66
C GLY A 411 -9.71 -2.36 -11.52
N THR A 412 -9.56 -1.04 -11.58
CA THR A 412 -9.04 -0.23 -10.46
C THR A 412 -9.92 -0.38 -9.21
N ILE A 413 -9.29 -0.63 -8.06
CA ILE A 413 -9.96 -0.65 -6.76
C ILE A 413 -9.91 0.75 -6.17
N TYR A 414 -11.04 1.20 -5.62
CA TYR A 414 -11.06 2.33 -4.70
C TYR A 414 -11.30 1.83 -3.27
N ALA A 415 -10.76 2.55 -2.29
CA ALA A 415 -10.96 2.26 -0.88
C ALA A 415 -11.40 3.50 -0.13
N ILE A 416 -12.01 3.29 1.04
CA ILE A 416 -12.26 4.34 2.03
C ILE A 416 -11.79 3.78 3.36
N PHE A 417 -10.86 4.48 4.00
CA PHE A 417 -10.23 4.03 5.23
C PHE A 417 -11.11 4.40 6.42
N SER A 418 -11.27 3.45 7.35
CA SER A 418 -12.30 3.53 8.40
C SER A 418 -12.04 2.61 9.60
#